data_AF-A0A246Q9W6-F1
#
_entry.id   AF-A0A246Q9W6-F1
#
_cell.length_a   1.000
_cell.length_b   1.000
_cell.length_c   1.000
_cell.angle_alpha   90.00
_cell.angle_beta   90.00
_cell.angle_gamma   90.00
#
_symmetry.space_group_name_H-M   'P 1'
#
loop_
_entity.id
_entity.type
_entity.pdbx_description
1 polymer ?
#
loop_
_entity_poly.entity_id
_entity_poly.type
_entity_poly.pdbx_seq_one_letter_code
_entity_poly.pdbx_strand_id
1 'polypeptide(L)'
;MIVDFANGLRDWIAQNLIRGCQPQAVLRELVGTGLEEPLALAMVQAVSNALLYGEAMPQGKLDLAAPPARYVPDPGRLGQASMLKAGNRDVPVLARLQRPSAALLGSVIDADECRQLIAQARPRLEASTVVDPITGLDKVADHRSSGGMFFKLMETPLVARIERRIAALTGLPIEHGEGLQILHYPTGAESTAHYDYLMPANEANTSSIARSGQRIATFIMYLNDVDAGGETTFPHAGWSVLPRRGQALFFEYGNAQGRTDPMSLHAGNKVLAGEKWIATKWIREREFIPAPVPSRSVPSA
;
A
#
# COMPACT_ATOMS: atom_id res chain seq x y z
N MET A 1 29.41 -10.18 1.58
CA MET A 1 29.88 -10.80 0.31
C MET A 1 29.74 -9.72 -0.72
N ILE A 2 30.85 -9.24 -1.26
CA ILE A 2 30.84 -8.14 -2.22
C ILE A 2 30.66 -8.72 -3.62
N VAL A 3 29.66 -8.25 -4.34
CA VAL A 3 29.35 -8.65 -5.71
C VAL A 3 29.48 -7.45 -6.66
N ASP A 4 29.68 -7.73 -7.94
CA ASP A 4 29.67 -6.71 -8.97
C ASP A 4 28.27 -6.14 -9.16
N PHE A 5 28.17 -4.81 -9.15
CA PHE A 5 26.93 -4.09 -9.43
C PHE A 5 27.25 -2.98 -10.42
N ALA A 6 27.20 -3.31 -11.71
CA ALA A 6 27.55 -2.40 -12.78
C ALA A 6 26.74 -1.11 -12.70
N ASN A 7 27.41 0.04 -12.84
CA ASN A 7 26.76 1.36 -12.75
C ASN A 7 25.62 1.51 -13.76
N GLY A 8 25.75 0.95 -14.97
CA GLY A 8 24.67 0.98 -15.96
C GLY A 8 23.41 0.24 -15.50
N LEU A 9 23.55 -0.89 -14.80
CA LEU A 9 22.41 -1.63 -14.25
C LEU A 9 21.77 -0.88 -13.08
N ARG A 10 22.59 -0.32 -12.19
CA ARG A 10 22.13 0.57 -11.11
C ARG A 10 21.33 1.76 -11.66
N ASP A 11 21.86 2.42 -12.68
CA ASP A 11 21.23 3.59 -13.31
C ASP A 11 19.93 3.21 -14.00
N TRP A 12 19.88 2.03 -14.63
CA TRP A 12 18.66 1.48 -15.21
C TRP A 12 17.58 1.21 -14.15
N ILE A 13 17.94 0.62 -13.00
CA ILE A 13 17.03 0.42 -11.87
C ILE A 13 16.50 1.78 -11.38
N ALA A 14 17.40 2.74 -11.16
CA ALA A 14 17.04 4.07 -10.68
C ALA A 14 16.08 4.78 -11.64
N GLN A 15 16.36 4.75 -12.95
CA GLN A 15 15.51 5.37 -13.96
C GLN A 15 14.10 4.78 -14.00
N ASN A 16 13.96 3.45 -13.88
CA ASN A 16 12.63 2.83 -13.84
C ASN A 16 11.85 3.24 -12.59
N LEU A 17 12.49 3.24 -11.42
CA LEU A 17 11.85 3.74 -10.19
C LEU A 17 11.43 5.21 -10.33
N ILE A 18 12.29 6.04 -10.94
CA ILE A 18 12.02 7.46 -11.20
C ILE A 18 10.83 7.66 -12.14
N ARG A 19 10.62 6.77 -13.11
CA ARG A 19 9.43 6.77 -13.98
C ARG A 19 8.16 6.30 -13.26
N GLY A 20 8.24 5.94 -11.99
CA GLY A 20 7.10 5.46 -11.20
C GLY A 20 6.89 3.95 -11.23
N CYS A 21 7.84 3.17 -11.79
CA CYS A 21 7.78 1.72 -11.71
C CYS A 21 7.83 1.28 -10.25
N GLN A 22 6.96 0.33 -9.88
CA GLN A 22 7.03 -0.29 -8.56
C GLN A 22 8.32 -1.12 -8.44
N PRO A 23 9.01 -1.11 -7.28
CA PRO A 23 10.24 -1.89 -7.08
C PRO A 23 10.09 -3.37 -7.47
N GLN A 24 8.94 -3.97 -7.20
CA GLN A 24 8.67 -5.36 -7.55
C GLN A 24 8.53 -5.60 -9.06
N ALA A 25 8.09 -4.61 -9.84
CA ALA A 25 8.07 -4.72 -11.29
C ALA A 25 9.50 -4.74 -11.84
N VAL A 26 10.37 -3.86 -11.33
CA VAL A 26 11.80 -3.82 -11.68
C VAL A 26 12.50 -5.13 -11.30
N LEU A 27 12.22 -5.66 -10.10
CA LEU A 27 12.74 -6.96 -9.67
C LEU A 27 12.37 -8.08 -10.65
N ARG A 28 11.10 -8.17 -11.04
CA ARG A 28 10.65 -9.21 -11.98
C ARG A 28 11.34 -9.11 -13.34
N GLU A 29 11.55 -7.90 -13.83
CA GLU A 29 12.27 -7.68 -15.09
C GLU A 29 13.73 -8.13 -14.98
N LEU A 30 14.43 -7.79 -13.89
CA LEU A 30 15.79 -8.27 -13.65
C LEU A 30 15.88 -9.80 -13.59
N VAL A 31 14.97 -10.44 -12.86
CA VAL A 31 14.90 -11.91 -12.79
C VAL A 31 14.63 -12.51 -14.18
N GLY A 32 13.79 -11.87 -14.99
CA GLY A 32 13.52 -12.24 -16.38
C GLY A 32 14.75 -12.21 -17.29
N THR A 33 15.78 -11.43 -16.95
CA THR A 33 17.07 -11.42 -17.68
C THR A 33 18.02 -12.54 -17.27
N GLY A 34 17.65 -13.38 -16.30
CA GLY A 34 18.46 -14.49 -15.77
C GLY A 34 19.25 -14.14 -14.52
N LEU A 35 19.04 -12.97 -13.91
CA LEU A 35 19.66 -12.61 -12.63
C LEU A 35 19.00 -13.38 -11.48
N GLU A 36 19.79 -13.94 -10.56
CA GLU A 36 19.24 -14.64 -9.40
C GLU A 36 18.39 -13.71 -8.53
N GLU A 37 17.22 -14.18 -8.10
CA GLU A 37 16.25 -13.37 -7.36
C GLU A 37 16.81 -12.73 -6.07
N PRO A 38 17.59 -13.41 -5.21
CA PRO A 38 18.17 -12.78 -4.03
C PRO A 38 19.12 -11.62 -4.38
N LEU A 39 19.88 -11.75 -5.46
CA LEU A 39 20.78 -10.71 -5.94
C LEU A 39 20.02 -9.53 -6.55
N ALA A 40 19.03 -9.82 -7.39
CA ALA A 40 18.16 -8.81 -7.99
C ALA A 40 17.42 -8.01 -6.91
N LEU A 41 16.90 -8.69 -5.89
CA LEU A 41 16.23 -8.06 -4.75
C LEU A 41 17.18 -7.13 -4.00
N ALA A 42 18.40 -7.58 -3.70
CA ALA A 42 19.40 -6.77 -3.02
C ALA A 42 19.78 -5.51 -3.83
N MET A 43 19.92 -5.64 -5.15
CA MET A 43 20.20 -4.50 -6.05
C MET A 43 19.05 -3.48 -6.06
N VAL A 44 17.81 -3.95 -6.24
CA VAL A 44 16.62 -3.07 -6.23
C VAL A 44 16.46 -2.40 -4.87
N GLN A 45 16.67 -3.12 -3.78
CA GLN A 45 16.56 -2.59 -2.43
C GLN A 45 17.63 -1.54 -2.13
N ALA A 46 18.88 -1.77 -2.56
CA ALA A 46 19.97 -0.81 -2.38
C ALA A 46 19.69 0.53 -3.10
N VAL A 47 19.24 0.46 -4.35
CA VAL A 47 18.85 1.66 -5.12
C VAL A 47 17.60 2.31 -4.52
N SER A 48 16.62 1.52 -4.09
CA SER A 48 15.40 2.04 -3.45
C SER A 48 15.71 2.79 -2.16
N ASN A 49 16.59 2.26 -1.32
CA ASN A 49 17.03 2.91 -0.08
C ASN A 49 17.77 4.22 -0.34
N ALA A 50 18.67 4.24 -1.34
CA ALA A 50 19.35 5.46 -1.75
C ALA A 50 18.36 6.56 -2.16
N LEU A 51 17.31 6.20 -2.94
CA LEU A 51 16.26 7.14 -3.33
C LEU A 51 15.38 7.57 -2.14
N LEU A 52 14.99 6.64 -1.28
CA LEU A 52 14.09 6.90 -0.15
C LEU A 52 14.74 7.78 0.93
N TYR A 53 16.01 7.52 1.24
CA TYR A 53 16.67 8.05 2.44
C TYR A 53 17.85 8.97 2.14
N GLY A 54 18.12 9.26 0.86
CA GLY A 54 19.26 10.07 0.45
C GLY A 54 20.61 9.41 0.74
N GLU A 55 20.64 8.09 0.91
CA GLU A 55 21.88 7.32 1.07
C GLU A 55 22.68 7.32 -0.25
N ALA A 56 23.99 7.09 -0.16
CA ALA A 56 24.84 7.07 -1.35
C ALA A 56 24.45 5.91 -2.28
N MET A 57 24.27 6.21 -3.56
CA MET A 57 24.07 5.19 -4.59
C MET A 57 25.25 4.22 -4.64
N PRO A 58 25.02 2.89 -4.75
CA PRO A 58 26.10 1.91 -4.91
C PRO A 58 27.03 2.26 -6.08
N GLN A 59 28.34 2.05 -5.93
CA GLN A 59 29.34 2.39 -6.96
C GLN A 59 30.10 1.15 -7.41
N GLY A 60 29.66 0.55 -8.52
CA GLY A 60 30.31 -0.62 -9.15
C GLY A 60 30.26 -1.93 -8.36
N LYS A 61 29.96 -1.88 -7.06
CA LYS A 61 29.96 -3.01 -6.12
C LYS A 61 28.76 -2.91 -5.19
N LEU A 62 28.27 -4.06 -4.76
CA LEU A 62 27.25 -4.18 -3.72
C LEU A 62 27.74 -5.15 -2.65
N ASP A 63 27.75 -4.73 -1.38
CA ASP A 63 28.02 -5.66 -0.29
C ASP A 63 26.72 -6.29 0.21
N LEU A 64 26.54 -7.58 -0.12
CA LEU A 64 25.40 -8.38 0.33
C LEU A 64 25.48 -8.78 1.80
N ALA A 65 26.64 -8.61 2.45
CA ALA A 65 26.78 -8.82 3.89
C ALA A 65 26.69 -7.52 4.71
N ALA A 66 26.76 -6.35 4.07
CA ALA A 66 26.39 -5.12 4.72
C ALA A 66 24.90 -5.24 5.08
N PRO A 67 24.53 -5.20 6.36
CA PRO A 67 23.13 -5.31 6.71
C PRO A 67 22.39 -4.19 5.99
N PRO A 68 21.33 -4.47 5.20
CA PRO A 68 20.53 -3.40 4.63
C PRO A 68 20.15 -2.49 5.78
N ALA A 69 20.24 -1.18 5.57
CA ALA A 69 19.80 -0.13 6.49
C ALA A 69 18.55 -0.61 7.26
N ARG A 70 18.76 -1.18 8.46
CA ARG A 70 17.78 -2.13 9.00
C ARG A 70 16.61 -1.31 9.49
N TYR A 71 15.44 -1.50 8.89
CA TYR A 71 14.22 -1.00 9.49
C TYR A 71 14.09 -1.64 10.88
N VAL A 72 14.00 -0.79 11.89
CA VAL A 72 13.71 -1.20 13.27
C VAL A 72 12.25 -0.83 13.51
N PRO A 73 11.36 -1.82 13.72
CA PRO A 73 9.96 -1.52 14.02
C PRO A 73 9.84 -0.77 15.34
N ASP A 74 8.99 0.26 15.35
CA ASP A 74 8.52 0.85 16.60
C ASP A 74 7.56 -0.12 17.31
N PRO A 75 7.28 0.08 18.61
CA PRO A 75 6.20 -0.62 19.29
C PRO A 75 4.87 -0.42 18.55
N GLY A 76 4.19 -1.52 18.21
CA GLY A 76 2.94 -1.48 17.43
C GLY A 76 1.83 -0.69 18.13
N ARG A 77 1.09 0.12 17.37
CA ARG A 77 0.12 1.08 17.92
C ARG A 77 -1.09 0.46 18.60
N LEU A 78 -1.47 -0.75 18.19
CA LEU A 78 -2.64 -1.45 18.72
C LEU A 78 -2.44 -2.01 20.14
N GLY A 79 -1.22 -1.91 20.69
CA GLY A 79 -0.89 -2.50 21.98
C GLY A 79 -1.08 -4.02 22.02
N GLN A 80 -1.22 -4.56 23.24
CA GLN A 80 -1.27 -6.01 23.50
C GLN A 80 -2.66 -6.55 23.87
N ALA A 81 -3.68 -5.68 23.97
CA ALA A 81 -5.03 -6.11 24.32
C ALA A 81 -5.62 -7.04 23.25
N SER A 82 -6.30 -8.11 23.66
CA SER A 82 -7.04 -9.00 22.75
C SER A 82 -8.38 -8.44 22.30
N MET A 83 -8.86 -7.37 22.96
CA MET A 83 -10.08 -6.64 22.63
C MET A 83 -9.79 -5.14 22.65
N LEU A 84 -9.96 -4.48 21.51
CA LEU A 84 -9.80 -3.03 21.36
C LEU A 84 -11.17 -2.35 21.49
N LYS A 85 -11.19 -1.13 22.03
CA LYS A 85 -12.39 -0.30 22.11
C LYS A 85 -12.33 0.79 21.06
N ALA A 86 -13.38 0.91 20.24
CA ALA A 86 -13.48 1.92 19.20
C ALA A 86 -14.83 2.62 19.27
N GLY A 87 -14.98 3.50 20.26
CA GLY A 87 -16.27 4.10 20.59
C GLY A 87 -17.22 3.09 21.21
N ASN A 88 -18.36 2.84 20.56
CA ASN A 88 -19.38 1.90 21.01
C ASN A 88 -19.15 0.45 20.55
N ARG A 89 -17.98 0.13 20.01
CA ARG A 89 -17.69 -1.16 19.39
C ARG A 89 -16.45 -1.82 20.01
N ASP A 90 -16.61 -3.11 20.27
CA ASP A 90 -15.56 -4.00 20.73
C ASP A 90 -14.98 -4.74 19.52
N VAL A 91 -13.67 -4.60 19.33
CA VAL A 91 -12.95 -5.10 18.15
C VAL A 91 -11.94 -6.15 18.62
N PRO A 92 -12.20 -7.46 18.44
CA PRO A 92 -11.25 -8.49 18.81
C PRO A 92 -10.01 -8.46 17.91
N VAL A 93 -8.84 -8.62 18.51
CA VAL A 93 -7.59 -8.84 17.77
C VAL A 93 -7.43 -10.34 17.55
N LEU A 94 -7.58 -10.77 16.30
CA LEU A 94 -7.60 -12.18 15.91
C LEU A 94 -6.20 -12.75 15.69
N ALA A 95 -5.26 -11.93 15.21
CA ALA A 95 -3.87 -12.31 15.01
C ALA A 95 -2.96 -11.08 15.03
N ARG A 96 -1.67 -11.30 15.32
CA ARG A 96 -0.59 -10.30 15.19
C ARG A 96 0.59 -10.92 14.44
N LEU A 97 1.19 -10.14 13.56
CA LEU A 97 2.47 -10.42 12.94
C LEU A 97 3.48 -9.38 13.43
N GLN A 98 4.67 -9.83 13.81
CA GLN A 98 5.71 -8.94 14.33
C GLN A 98 6.40 -8.16 13.22
N ARG A 99 6.59 -8.77 12.05
CA ARG A 99 7.25 -8.14 10.91
C ARG A 99 6.67 -8.60 9.56
N PRO A 100 6.05 -7.71 8.76
CA PRO A 100 5.75 -6.32 9.13
C PRO A 100 4.84 -6.28 10.37
N SER A 101 4.86 -5.16 11.10
CA SER A 101 3.94 -4.99 12.23
C SER A 101 2.52 -4.97 11.67
N ALA A 102 1.75 -6.02 11.96
CA ALA A 102 0.39 -6.16 11.44
C ALA A 102 -0.54 -6.85 12.43
N ALA A 103 -1.83 -6.58 12.31
CA ALA A 103 -2.87 -7.27 13.06
C ALA A 103 -4.11 -7.52 12.21
N LEU A 104 -4.70 -8.68 12.41
CA LEU A 104 -6.04 -8.99 11.91
C LEU A 104 -7.05 -8.64 13.00
N LEU A 105 -8.01 -7.79 12.66
CA LEU A 105 -9.05 -7.29 13.53
C LEU A 105 -10.39 -7.88 13.10
N GLY A 106 -11.16 -8.41 14.05
CA GLY A 106 -12.50 -8.90 13.82
C GLY A 106 -13.54 -7.80 14.03
N SER A 107 -14.69 -7.92 13.35
CA SER A 107 -15.88 -7.10 13.63
C SER A 107 -15.63 -5.59 13.62
N VAL A 108 -14.72 -5.09 12.79
CA VAL A 108 -14.43 -3.65 12.68
C VAL A 108 -15.58 -2.90 12.02
N ILE A 109 -16.20 -3.51 11.01
CA ILE A 109 -17.34 -2.98 10.26
C ILE A 109 -18.44 -4.05 10.23
N ASP A 110 -19.71 -3.68 10.47
CA ASP A 110 -20.79 -4.69 10.38
C ASP A 110 -21.27 -4.92 8.94
N ALA A 111 -22.11 -5.95 8.78
CA ALA A 111 -22.66 -6.31 7.49
C ALA A 111 -23.51 -5.20 6.84
N ASP A 112 -24.15 -4.32 7.63
CA ASP A 112 -24.94 -3.22 7.09
C ASP A 112 -24.07 -2.08 6.60
N GLU A 113 -23.07 -1.67 7.39
CA GLU A 113 -22.04 -0.72 7.00
C GLU A 113 -21.30 -1.19 5.74
N CYS A 114 -20.97 -2.49 5.63
CA CYS A 114 -20.38 -3.08 4.42
C CYS A 114 -21.28 -2.90 3.20
N ARG A 115 -22.57 -3.27 3.31
CA ARG A 115 -23.54 -3.14 2.20
C ARG A 115 -23.71 -1.67 1.78
N GLN A 116 -23.81 -0.77 2.75
CA GLN A 116 -23.96 0.66 2.46
C GLN A 116 -22.73 1.24 1.75
N LEU A 117 -21.51 0.88 2.16
CA LEU A 117 -20.29 1.31 1.46
C LEU A 117 -20.28 0.81 0.02
N ILE A 118 -20.56 -0.48 -0.21
CA ILE A 118 -20.61 -1.05 -1.57
C ILE A 118 -21.68 -0.34 -2.40
N ALA A 119 -22.87 -0.10 -1.85
CA ALA A 119 -23.96 0.55 -2.56
C ALA A 119 -23.63 2.01 -2.95
N GLN A 120 -23.00 2.77 -2.04
CA GLN A 120 -22.56 4.15 -2.33
C GLN A 120 -21.41 4.19 -3.35
N ALA A 121 -20.56 3.16 -3.36
CA ALA A 121 -19.37 3.12 -4.21
C ALA A 121 -19.61 2.57 -5.62
N ARG A 122 -20.47 1.56 -5.76
CA ARG A 122 -20.73 0.85 -7.02
C ARG A 122 -21.03 1.78 -8.21
N PRO A 123 -21.88 2.83 -8.11
CA PRO A 123 -22.15 3.72 -9.24
C PRO A 123 -21.01 4.69 -9.58
N ARG A 124 -19.95 4.74 -8.76
CA ARG A 124 -18.80 5.65 -8.88
C ARG A 124 -17.50 4.94 -9.25
N LEU A 125 -17.52 3.62 -9.44
CA LEU A 125 -16.32 2.86 -9.78
C LEU A 125 -15.84 3.21 -11.18
N GLU A 126 -14.56 3.50 -11.29
CA GLU A 126 -13.84 3.64 -12.55
C GLU A 126 -12.85 2.48 -12.70
N ALA A 127 -12.47 2.15 -13.93
CA ALA A 127 -11.45 1.13 -14.18
C ALA A 127 -10.11 1.58 -13.58
N SER A 128 -9.42 0.66 -12.88
CA SER A 128 -8.12 0.98 -12.29
C SER A 128 -7.06 1.17 -13.37
N THR A 129 -6.42 2.33 -13.40
CA THR A 129 -5.27 2.60 -14.28
C THR A 129 -3.95 2.26 -13.58
N VAL A 130 -2.93 1.92 -14.36
CA VAL A 130 -1.53 1.78 -13.94
C VAL A 130 -0.72 2.73 -14.81
N VAL A 131 0.25 3.44 -14.23
CA VAL A 131 1.17 4.26 -15.03
C VAL A 131 2.04 3.33 -15.88
N ASP A 132 1.95 3.47 -17.20
CA ASP A 132 2.77 2.73 -18.14
C ASP A 132 4.25 3.15 -17.97
N PRO A 133 5.15 2.20 -17.71
CA PRO A 133 6.54 2.52 -17.36
C PRO A 133 7.38 3.03 -18.54
N ILE A 134 6.91 2.84 -19.78
CA ILE A 134 7.60 3.26 -21.01
C ILE A 134 7.13 4.65 -21.42
N THR A 135 5.82 4.91 -21.31
CA THR A 135 5.18 6.14 -21.82
C THR A 135 4.83 7.15 -20.73
N GLY A 136 4.79 6.74 -19.47
CA GLY A 136 4.41 7.60 -18.34
C GLY A 136 2.92 7.97 -18.29
N LEU A 137 2.09 7.35 -19.14
CA LEU A 137 0.66 7.59 -19.24
C LEU A 137 -0.15 6.58 -18.42
N ASP A 138 -1.32 6.98 -17.94
CA ASP A 138 -2.27 6.06 -17.34
C ASP A 138 -2.75 5.04 -18.38
N LYS A 139 -2.33 3.78 -18.22
CA LYS A 139 -2.77 2.65 -19.02
C LYS A 139 -3.75 1.81 -18.21
N VAL A 140 -4.90 1.50 -18.78
CA VAL A 140 -5.76 0.44 -18.25
C VAL A 140 -4.95 -0.86 -18.33
N ALA A 141 -4.55 -1.40 -17.19
CA ALA A 141 -3.74 -2.61 -17.21
C ALA A 141 -4.59 -3.78 -17.72
N ASP A 142 -4.16 -4.45 -18.79
CA ASP A 142 -4.77 -5.69 -19.32
C ASP A 142 -4.81 -6.83 -18.28
N HIS A 143 -4.23 -6.62 -17.08
CA HIS A 143 -4.21 -7.53 -15.94
C HIS A 143 -4.84 -6.98 -14.64
N ARG A 144 -5.46 -5.79 -14.66
CA ARG A 144 -6.29 -5.29 -13.55
C ARG A 144 -7.67 -4.93 -14.05
N SER A 145 -8.56 -5.91 -14.14
CA SER A 145 -10.01 -5.69 -14.29
C SER A 145 -10.68 -5.22 -12.98
N SER A 146 -9.93 -4.55 -12.09
CA SER A 146 -10.47 -4.03 -10.83
C SER A 146 -11.06 -2.63 -11.02
N GLY A 147 -12.17 -2.37 -10.34
CA GLY A 147 -12.78 -1.04 -10.25
C GLY A 147 -12.35 -0.33 -8.97
N GLY A 148 -12.15 0.99 -9.02
CA GLY A 148 -11.78 1.80 -7.86
C GLY A 148 -12.52 3.12 -7.78
N MET A 149 -12.71 3.64 -6.57
CA MET A 149 -13.19 5.01 -6.31
C MET A 149 -12.69 5.51 -4.95
N PHE A 150 -12.66 6.83 -4.75
CA PHE A 150 -12.31 7.46 -3.46
C PHE A 150 -13.45 8.28 -2.87
N PHE A 151 -13.80 8.02 -1.61
CA PHE A 151 -14.56 8.97 -0.81
C PHE A 151 -13.60 10.04 -0.30
N LYS A 152 -14.02 11.30 -0.30
CA LYS A 152 -13.32 12.36 0.42
C LYS A 152 -13.37 12.08 1.93
N LEU A 153 -12.46 12.72 2.66
CA LEU A 153 -12.44 12.64 4.12
C LEU A 153 -13.82 13.03 4.68
N MET A 154 -14.38 12.15 5.51
CA MET A 154 -15.69 12.31 6.16
C MET A 154 -16.85 12.63 5.20
N GLU A 155 -16.77 12.20 3.93
CA GLU A 155 -17.71 12.61 2.86
C GLU A 155 -19.18 12.30 3.19
N THR A 156 -19.44 11.16 3.84
CA THR A 156 -20.80 10.77 4.27
C THR A 156 -20.82 10.46 5.76
N PRO A 157 -21.99 10.51 6.43
CA PRO A 157 -22.10 10.14 7.84
C PRO A 157 -21.58 8.73 8.15
N LEU A 158 -21.71 7.79 7.20
CA LEU A 158 -21.17 6.44 7.31
C LEU A 158 -19.63 6.47 7.27
N VAL A 159 -19.04 7.10 6.25
CA VAL A 159 -17.58 7.22 6.10
C VAL A 159 -16.98 7.91 7.33
N ALA A 160 -17.58 9.00 7.79
CA ALA A 160 -17.13 9.71 8.99
C ALA A 160 -17.15 8.85 10.26
N ARG A 161 -18.14 7.96 10.43
CA ARG A 161 -18.17 7.01 11.57
C ARG A 161 -17.05 5.98 11.46
N ILE A 162 -16.81 5.44 10.27
CA ILE A 162 -15.75 4.46 10.03
C ILE A 162 -14.38 5.08 10.25
N GLU A 163 -14.13 6.29 9.76
CA GLU A 163 -12.86 6.98 9.93
C GLU A 163 -12.58 7.33 11.40
N ARG A 164 -13.60 7.78 12.16
CA ARG A 164 -13.48 7.93 13.61
C ARG A 164 -13.12 6.62 14.31
N ARG A 165 -13.66 5.50 13.85
CA ARG A 165 -13.35 4.16 14.39
C ARG A 165 -11.90 3.77 14.09
N ILE A 166 -11.42 4.00 12.87
CA ILE A 166 -10.02 3.76 12.48
C ILE A 166 -9.08 4.61 13.35
N ALA A 167 -9.38 5.89 13.54
CA ALA A 167 -8.59 6.77 14.41
C ALA A 167 -8.57 6.29 15.86
N ALA A 168 -9.71 5.88 16.42
CA ALA A 168 -9.78 5.33 17.77
C ALA A 168 -8.98 4.03 17.92
N LEU A 169 -8.97 3.17 16.91
CA LEU A 169 -8.20 1.90 16.94
C LEU A 169 -6.70 2.13 16.81
N THR A 170 -6.29 3.01 15.91
CA THR A 170 -4.88 3.19 15.53
C THR A 170 -4.17 4.25 16.37
N GLY A 171 -4.91 5.11 17.07
CA GLY A 171 -4.39 6.30 17.74
C GLY A 171 -3.88 7.38 16.78
N LEU A 172 -4.14 7.24 15.47
CA LEU A 172 -3.73 8.22 14.46
C LEU A 172 -4.88 9.20 14.18
N PRO A 173 -4.60 10.51 14.03
CA PRO A 173 -5.65 11.50 13.76
C PRO A 173 -6.36 11.25 12.43
N ILE A 174 -7.63 11.64 12.35
CA ILE A 174 -8.49 11.36 11.18
C ILE A 174 -7.96 12.09 9.94
N GLU A 175 -7.48 13.32 10.14
CA GLU A 175 -6.93 14.22 9.14
C GLU A 175 -5.61 13.74 8.54
N HIS A 176 -4.93 12.77 9.15
CA HIS A 176 -3.78 12.09 8.54
C HIS A 176 -4.21 11.07 7.48
N GLY A 177 -5.48 10.68 7.46
CA GLY A 177 -6.01 9.70 6.54
C GLY A 177 -6.28 10.28 5.16
N GLU A 178 -5.80 9.61 4.11
CA GLU A 178 -6.25 9.87 2.73
C GLU A 178 -7.74 9.55 2.57
N GLY A 179 -8.34 9.91 1.43
CA GLY A 179 -9.71 9.50 1.12
C GLY A 179 -9.90 7.98 1.22
N LEU A 180 -11.05 7.53 1.71
CA LEU A 180 -11.35 6.10 1.83
C LEU A 180 -11.52 5.49 0.43
N GLN A 181 -10.59 4.63 0.02
CA GLN A 181 -10.61 3.99 -1.28
C GLN A 181 -11.51 2.75 -1.23
N ILE A 182 -12.44 2.61 -2.16
CA ILE A 182 -13.18 1.37 -2.38
C ILE A 182 -12.64 0.69 -3.63
N LEU A 183 -12.33 -0.59 -3.53
CA LEU A 183 -11.86 -1.42 -4.63
C LEU A 183 -12.75 -2.63 -4.80
N HIS A 184 -13.04 -2.96 -6.06
CA HIS A 184 -13.79 -4.14 -6.48
C HIS A 184 -12.94 -5.00 -7.41
N TYR A 185 -12.78 -6.27 -7.05
CA TYR A 185 -12.08 -7.28 -7.85
C TYR A 185 -13.08 -8.36 -8.28
N PRO A 186 -13.47 -8.42 -9.56
CA PRO A 186 -14.21 -9.56 -10.08
C PRO A 186 -13.33 -10.82 -10.10
N THR A 187 -13.93 -11.98 -10.35
CA THR A 187 -13.18 -13.22 -10.59
C THR A 187 -12.08 -13.00 -11.64
N GLY A 188 -10.88 -13.49 -11.36
CA GLY A 188 -9.69 -13.35 -12.19
C GLY A 188 -8.87 -12.09 -11.95
N ALA A 189 -9.42 -11.06 -11.28
CA ALA A 189 -8.70 -9.84 -10.95
C ALA A 189 -7.75 -10.04 -9.76
N GLU A 190 -6.65 -9.30 -9.77
CA GLU A 190 -5.62 -9.32 -8.72
C GLU A 190 -4.99 -7.92 -8.55
N SER A 191 -4.21 -7.74 -7.48
CA SER A 191 -3.33 -6.61 -7.29
C SER A 191 -1.90 -7.12 -7.08
N THR A 192 -1.04 -6.89 -8.08
CA THR A 192 0.38 -7.28 -8.04
C THR A 192 1.08 -6.75 -6.79
N ALA A 193 2.09 -7.49 -6.31
CA ALA A 193 2.87 -7.10 -5.15
C ALA A 193 3.44 -5.66 -5.26
N HIS A 194 3.25 -4.86 -4.21
CA HIS A 194 3.66 -3.46 -4.15
C HIS A 194 3.84 -3.01 -2.69
N TYR A 195 4.40 -1.81 -2.54
CA TYR A 195 4.44 -1.10 -1.27
C TYR A 195 3.39 0.01 -1.28
N ASP A 196 2.84 0.31 -0.11
CA ASP A 196 1.92 1.45 0.03
C ASP A 196 2.65 2.76 0.27
N TYR A 197 3.86 2.73 0.84
CA TYR A 197 4.68 3.93 0.99
C TYR A 197 5.10 4.51 -0.37
N LEU A 198 5.29 5.82 -0.39
CA LEU A 198 5.62 6.57 -1.59
C LEU A 198 7.13 6.57 -1.82
N MET A 199 7.55 6.11 -3.00
CA MET A 199 8.93 6.30 -3.46
C MET A 199 9.10 7.75 -3.94
N PRO A 200 10.00 8.58 -3.37
CA PRO A 200 10.28 9.95 -3.82
C PRO A 200 11.11 9.98 -5.11
N ALA A 201 10.79 9.07 -6.03
CA ALA A 201 11.52 8.89 -7.28
C ALA A 201 10.93 9.76 -8.40
N ASN A 202 9.69 10.25 -8.26
CA ASN A 202 9.07 11.19 -9.20
C ASN A 202 8.55 12.45 -8.50
N GLU A 203 8.33 13.52 -9.26
CA GLU A 203 7.90 14.83 -8.74
C GLU A 203 6.55 14.77 -8.01
N ALA A 204 5.62 13.96 -8.50
CA ALA A 204 4.30 13.81 -7.90
C ALA A 204 4.38 13.24 -6.46
N ASN A 205 5.17 12.18 -6.28
CA ASN A 205 5.42 11.57 -4.97
C ASN A 205 6.24 12.50 -4.08
N THR A 206 7.30 13.11 -4.59
CA THR A 206 8.12 14.07 -3.83
C THR A 206 7.28 15.23 -3.31
N SER A 207 6.42 15.79 -4.18
CA SER A 207 5.50 16.87 -3.80
C SER A 207 4.41 16.39 -2.83
N SER A 208 3.91 15.16 -2.98
CA SER A 208 2.96 14.57 -2.02
C SER A 208 3.57 14.37 -0.64
N ILE A 209 4.81 13.86 -0.57
CA ILE A 209 5.56 13.69 0.69
C ILE A 209 5.86 15.06 1.32
N ALA A 210 6.27 16.05 0.52
CA ALA A 210 6.53 17.40 1.02
C ALA A 210 5.28 18.03 1.64
N ARG A 211 4.08 17.81 1.06
CA ARG A 211 2.82 18.33 1.60
C ARG A 211 2.34 17.58 2.85
N SER A 212 2.35 16.25 2.84
CA SER A 212 1.62 15.44 3.84
C SER A 212 2.48 14.43 4.60
N GLY A 213 3.78 14.42 4.36
CA GLY A 213 4.67 13.39 4.86
C GLY A 213 4.46 12.04 4.15
N GLN A 214 5.20 11.05 4.62
CA GLN A 214 5.16 9.69 4.09
C GLN A 214 3.87 8.97 4.52
N ARG A 215 3.42 7.96 3.75
CA ARG A 215 2.45 6.99 4.25
C ARG A 215 3.14 6.08 5.26
N ILE A 216 2.52 5.85 6.40
CA ILE A 216 3.14 5.11 7.51
C ILE A 216 2.38 3.84 7.89
N ALA A 217 1.11 3.74 7.51
CA ALA A 217 0.27 2.60 7.82
C ALA A 217 -0.89 2.48 6.83
N THR A 218 -1.43 1.27 6.75
CA THR A 218 -2.59 0.93 5.92
C THR A 218 -3.61 0.15 6.73
N PHE A 219 -4.88 0.50 6.54
CA PHE A 219 -6.03 -0.17 7.14
C PHE A 219 -6.96 -0.68 6.02
N ILE A 220 -6.97 -2.00 5.80
CA ILE A 220 -7.79 -2.67 4.78
C ILE A 220 -9.00 -3.31 5.48
N MET A 221 -10.21 -2.94 5.13
CA MET A 221 -11.45 -3.57 5.58
C MET A 221 -12.03 -4.45 4.47
N TYR A 222 -12.40 -5.69 4.81
CA TYR A 222 -13.04 -6.61 3.88
C TYR A 222 -14.57 -6.45 3.96
N LEU A 223 -15.19 -6.07 2.83
CA LEU A 223 -16.61 -5.70 2.79
C LEU A 223 -17.52 -6.89 2.45
N ASN A 224 -16.95 -7.99 1.98
CA ASN A 224 -17.64 -9.25 1.75
C ASN A 224 -16.72 -10.45 2.03
N ASP A 225 -17.33 -11.63 2.16
CA ASP A 225 -16.59 -12.89 2.12
C ASP A 225 -16.26 -13.21 0.65
N VAL A 226 -15.09 -13.81 0.44
CA VAL A 226 -14.65 -14.29 -0.88
C VAL A 226 -14.63 -15.82 -0.86
N ASP A 227 -15.22 -16.45 -1.88
CA ASP A 227 -15.41 -17.90 -1.91
C ASP A 227 -14.09 -18.65 -2.07
N ALA A 228 -13.20 -18.16 -2.96
CA ALA A 228 -11.86 -18.71 -3.14
C ALA A 228 -10.86 -17.66 -3.68
N GLY A 229 -9.62 -17.69 -3.18
CA GLY A 229 -8.57 -16.73 -3.53
C GLY A 229 -8.79 -15.35 -2.92
N GLY A 230 -8.19 -14.32 -3.52
CA GLY A 230 -8.38 -12.93 -3.10
C GLY A 230 -7.66 -12.55 -1.80
N GLU A 231 -6.77 -13.37 -1.26
CA GLU A 231 -6.05 -13.08 -0.02
C GLU A 231 -5.21 -11.80 -0.12
N THR A 232 -5.02 -11.11 0.99
CA THR A 232 -3.93 -10.14 1.11
C THR A 232 -2.69 -10.88 1.60
N THR A 233 -1.65 -10.97 0.76
CA THR A 233 -0.44 -11.76 1.04
C THR A 233 0.77 -10.87 1.24
N PHE A 234 1.55 -11.16 2.27
CA PHE A 234 2.89 -10.60 2.53
C PHE A 234 3.94 -11.65 2.16
N PRO A 235 4.43 -11.69 0.90
CA PRO A 235 5.28 -12.77 0.41
C PRO A 235 6.56 -12.93 1.23
N HIS A 236 7.20 -11.82 1.63
CA HIS A 236 8.43 -11.87 2.42
C HIS A 236 8.21 -12.46 3.82
N ALA A 237 7.01 -12.37 4.37
CA ALA A 237 6.66 -12.92 5.67
C ALA A 237 6.04 -14.33 5.57
N GLY A 238 5.72 -14.81 4.36
CA GLY A 238 4.98 -16.05 4.17
C GLY A 238 3.60 -16.05 4.83
N TRP A 239 2.94 -14.88 4.90
CA TRP A 239 1.67 -14.71 5.61
C TRP A 239 0.57 -14.20 4.67
N SER A 240 -0.62 -14.78 4.78
CA SER A 240 -1.79 -14.39 3.99
C SER A 240 -3.02 -14.22 4.89
N VAL A 241 -3.84 -13.23 4.55
CA VAL A 241 -5.11 -12.92 5.23
C VAL A 241 -6.26 -13.13 4.25
N LEU A 242 -7.18 -14.00 4.65
CA LEU A 242 -8.37 -14.32 3.86
C LEU A 242 -9.42 -13.20 4.00
N PRO A 243 -10.06 -12.76 2.91
CA PRO A 243 -11.10 -11.74 2.97
C PRO A 243 -12.36 -12.29 3.65
N ARG A 244 -12.64 -11.82 4.86
CA ARG A 244 -13.87 -12.15 5.60
C ARG A 244 -14.61 -10.89 5.97
N ARG A 245 -15.89 -10.82 5.62
CA ARG A 245 -16.71 -9.63 5.80
C ARG A 245 -16.63 -9.12 7.23
N GLY A 246 -16.38 -7.83 7.38
CA GLY A 246 -16.33 -7.16 8.67
C GLY A 246 -14.98 -7.23 9.37
N GLN A 247 -14.05 -8.07 8.89
CA GLN A 247 -12.67 -8.07 9.36
C GLN A 247 -11.88 -6.94 8.71
N ALA A 248 -10.78 -6.56 9.36
CA ALA A 248 -9.81 -5.64 8.82
C ALA A 248 -8.38 -6.07 9.11
N LEU A 249 -7.50 -5.82 8.15
CA LEU A 249 -6.07 -5.95 8.28
C LEU A 249 -5.48 -4.55 8.46
N PHE A 250 -4.83 -4.33 9.61
CA PHE A 250 -4.02 -3.15 9.86
C PHE A 250 -2.55 -3.54 9.82
N PHE A 251 -1.73 -2.78 9.09
CA PHE A 251 -0.29 -2.96 9.09
C PHE A 251 0.44 -1.63 9.00
N GLU A 252 1.59 -1.58 9.64
CA GLU A 252 2.43 -0.40 9.79
C GLU A 252 3.78 -0.64 9.13
N TYR A 253 4.31 0.42 8.52
CA TYR A 253 5.59 0.37 7.85
C TYR A 253 6.43 1.62 8.09
N GLY A 254 5.87 2.75 8.50
CA GLY A 254 6.67 3.91 8.92
C GLY A 254 7.16 3.78 10.37
N ASN A 255 8.38 4.21 10.66
CA ASN A 255 8.88 4.34 12.04
C ASN A 255 9.27 5.79 12.39
N ALA A 256 9.58 6.04 13.66
CA ALA A 256 9.96 7.33 14.19
C ALA A 256 11.28 7.89 13.62
N GLN A 257 12.08 7.06 12.95
CA GLN A 257 13.28 7.50 12.22
C GLN A 257 12.98 7.87 10.76
N GLY A 258 11.72 7.94 10.36
CA GLY A 258 11.31 8.25 8.99
C GLY A 258 11.61 7.14 7.98
N ARG A 259 11.85 5.90 8.46
CA ARG A 259 12.11 4.74 7.59
C ARG A 259 10.84 3.94 7.33
N THR A 260 10.81 3.25 6.20
CA THR A 260 9.74 2.33 5.79
C THR A 260 10.17 0.86 5.83
N ASP A 261 9.29 -0.05 6.27
CA ASP A 261 9.61 -1.49 6.38
C ASP A 261 9.46 -2.21 5.02
N PRO A 262 10.54 -2.75 4.43
CA PRO A 262 10.44 -3.54 3.21
C PRO A 262 9.72 -4.89 3.40
N MET A 263 9.43 -5.31 4.64
CA MET A 263 8.59 -6.50 4.88
C MET A 263 7.10 -6.21 4.64
N SER A 264 6.71 -4.95 4.47
CA SER A 264 5.34 -4.55 4.13
C SER A 264 4.95 -4.75 2.67
N LEU A 265 5.86 -5.32 1.84
CA LEU A 265 5.53 -5.75 0.49
C LEU A 265 4.31 -6.66 0.57
N HIS A 266 3.24 -6.31 -0.15
CA HIS A 266 2.02 -7.09 -0.12
C HIS A 266 1.31 -7.08 -1.47
N ALA A 267 0.46 -8.09 -1.67
CA ALA A 267 -0.34 -8.28 -2.88
C ALA A 267 -1.78 -8.61 -2.53
N GLY A 268 -2.70 -8.31 -3.45
CA GLY A 268 -4.03 -8.92 -3.48
C GLY A 268 -4.00 -10.09 -4.44
N ASN A 269 -4.07 -11.31 -3.94
CA ASN A 269 -4.08 -12.51 -4.78
C ASN A 269 -5.28 -12.51 -5.73
N LYS A 270 -5.17 -13.29 -6.80
CA LYS A 270 -6.25 -13.51 -7.76
C LYS A 270 -7.51 -14.02 -7.08
N VAL A 271 -8.65 -13.40 -7.38
CA VAL A 271 -9.96 -13.92 -6.97
C VAL A 271 -10.27 -15.13 -7.86
N LEU A 272 -10.41 -16.31 -7.25
CA LEU A 272 -10.65 -17.56 -7.98
C LEU A 272 -12.15 -17.89 -8.08
N ALA A 273 -12.95 -17.48 -7.09
CA ALA A 273 -14.40 -17.59 -7.11
C ALA A 273 -15.06 -16.43 -6.33
N GLY A 274 -16.19 -15.93 -6.84
CA GLY A 274 -16.92 -14.79 -6.29
C GLY A 274 -16.35 -13.44 -6.73
N GLU A 275 -16.48 -12.44 -5.86
CA GLU A 275 -15.94 -11.09 -6.02
C GLU A 275 -15.31 -10.63 -4.71
N LYS A 276 -14.35 -9.70 -4.75
CA LYS A 276 -13.76 -9.10 -3.54
C LYS A 276 -14.01 -7.60 -3.52
N TRP A 277 -14.57 -7.12 -2.42
CA TRP A 277 -14.73 -5.71 -2.09
C TRP A 277 -13.90 -5.37 -0.86
N ILE A 278 -13.07 -4.33 -0.99
CA ILE A 278 -12.30 -3.79 0.14
C ILE A 278 -12.47 -2.28 0.24
N ALA A 279 -12.37 -1.78 1.47
CA ALA A 279 -12.17 -0.38 1.75
C ALA A 279 -10.77 -0.17 2.36
N THR A 280 -9.94 0.63 1.70
CA THR A 280 -8.55 0.89 2.10
C THR A 280 -8.41 2.33 2.58
N LYS A 281 -7.78 2.49 3.74
CA LYS A 281 -7.38 3.78 4.30
C LYS A 281 -5.86 3.82 4.42
N TRP A 282 -5.22 4.65 3.61
CA TRP A 282 -3.80 5.00 3.81
C TRP A 282 -3.70 6.13 4.83
N ILE A 283 -2.73 6.01 5.74
CA ILE A 283 -2.53 6.98 6.81
C ILE A 283 -1.15 7.60 6.66
N ARG A 284 -1.10 8.93 6.68
CA ARG A 284 0.08 9.76 6.53
C ARG A 284 0.74 10.07 7.87
N GLU A 285 2.02 10.42 7.80
CA GLU A 285 2.80 10.94 8.92
C GLU A 285 2.25 12.28 9.44
N ARG A 286 1.76 13.14 8.54
CA ARG A 286 1.16 14.44 8.85
C ARG A 286 -0.25 14.55 8.24
N GLU A 287 -0.94 15.66 8.51
CA GLU A 287 -2.22 15.97 7.89
C GLU A 287 -2.16 15.79 6.35
N PHE A 288 -3.15 15.08 5.81
CA PHE A 288 -3.27 14.84 4.39
C PHE A 288 -3.82 16.06 3.67
N ILE A 289 -3.04 16.59 2.74
CA ILE A 289 -3.34 17.75 1.91
C ILE A 289 -3.37 17.25 0.47
N PRO A 290 -4.56 17.14 -0.17
CA PRO A 290 -4.66 16.66 -1.53
C PRO A 290 -3.91 17.58 -2.50
N ALA A 291 -3.47 17.04 -3.64
CA ALA A 291 -2.88 17.86 -4.68
C ALA A 291 -3.91 18.92 -5.16
N PRO A 292 -3.46 20.14 -5.51
CA PRO A 292 -4.34 21.11 -6.15
C PRO A 292 -4.89 20.52 -7.46
N VAL A 293 -6.18 20.71 -7.73
CA VAL A 293 -6.75 20.35 -9.02
C VAL A 293 -6.15 21.30 -10.07
N PRO A 294 -5.54 20.81 -11.17
CA PRO A 294 -5.09 21.69 -12.23
C PRO A 294 -6.27 22.52 -12.73
N SER A 295 -6.10 23.85 -12.79
CA SER A 295 -7.10 24.72 -13.41
C SER A 295 -7.32 24.24 -14.85
N ARG A 296 -8.51 23.76 -15.17
CA ARG A 296 -8.89 23.55 -16.57
C ARG A 296 -8.80 24.90 -17.26
N SER A 297 -7.85 25.07 -18.18
CA SER A 297 -7.89 26.18 -19.12
C SER A 297 -9.20 26.06 -19.89
N VAL A 298 -10.11 27.00 -19.66
CA VAL A 298 -11.28 27.16 -20.52
C VAL A 298 -10.74 27.55 -21.89
N PRO A 299 -10.97 26.77 -22.96
CA PRO A 299 -10.59 27.20 -24.28
C PRO A 299 -11.35 28.50 -24.58
N SER A 300 -10.62 29.55 -24.94
CA SER A 300 -11.21 30.82 -25.36
C SER A 300 -12.19 30.55 -26.51
N ALA A 301 -13.43 31.02 -26.34
CA ALA A 301 -14.48 30.98 -27.34
C ALA A 301 -14.09 31.70 -28.64
#